data_AF-A0A1C6FRL5-F1
#
_entry.id   AF-A0A1C6FRL5-F1
#
_cell.length_a   1.000
_cell.length_b   1.000
_cell.length_c   1.000
_cell.angle_alpha   90.00
_cell.angle_beta   90.00
_cell.angle_gamma   90.00
#
_symmetry.space_group_name_H-M   'P 1'
#
loop_
_entity.id
_entity.type
_entity.pdbx_description
1 polymer ?
#
loop_
_entity_poly.entity_id
_entity_poly.type
_entity_poly.pdbx_seq_one_letter_code
_entity_poly.pdbx_strand_id
1 'polypeptide(L)'
;MNQAETAKLSELLEQWNDADEFSRCIEAIEAIPEQERGYFLTVKLSRAYSNLAVLGDHRAHGTDGAVDGALIRHAIDLLESVCTQGENDPYWNARMGYSCLMAYPSAATAYEYAKHWLDLAPEDPNAQKLVRDCEEYLEEEKALEIDQKEREEIIRRETPDDGKRVICK
;
A
#
# COMPACT_ATOMS: atom_id res chain seq x y z
N MET A 1 20.99 10.71 -16.90
CA MET A 1 22.04 9.76 -16.40
C MET A 1 22.40 8.70 -17.43
N ASN A 2 23.64 8.22 -17.42
CA ASN A 2 24.09 7.07 -18.23
C ASN A 2 23.89 5.73 -17.51
N GLN A 3 23.98 4.60 -18.24
CA GLN A 3 23.71 3.27 -17.69
C GLN A 3 24.62 2.87 -16.51
N ALA A 4 25.89 3.28 -16.51
CA ALA A 4 26.83 2.97 -15.44
C ALA A 4 26.52 3.78 -14.17
N GLU A 5 26.12 5.04 -14.31
CA GLU A 5 25.64 5.86 -13.20
C GLU A 5 24.36 5.27 -12.59
N THR A 6 23.41 4.83 -13.43
CA THR A 6 22.19 4.17 -12.97
C THR A 6 22.51 2.90 -12.20
N ALA A 7 23.39 2.03 -12.71
CA ALA A 7 23.76 0.79 -12.02
C ALA A 7 24.40 1.06 -10.65
N LYS A 8 25.33 2.03 -10.58
CA LYS A 8 25.96 2.41 -9.31
C LYS A 8 24.98 3.00 -8.32
N LEU A 9 24.05 3.84 -8.79
CA LEU A 9 22.98 4.36 -7.94
C LEU A 9 22.08 3.23 -7.42
N SER A 10 21.69 2.28 -8.28
CA SER A 10 20.88 1.13 -7.88
C SER A 10 21.53 0.35 -6.75
N GLU A 11 22.83 0.07 -6.82
CA GLU A 11 23.57 -0.62 -5.75
C GLU A 11 23.54 0.14 -4.43
N LEU A 12 23.69 1.47 -4.47
CA LEU A 12 23.59 2.32 -3.28
C LEU A 12 22.18 2.32 -2.69
N LEU A 13 21.15 2.38 -3.54
CA LEU A 13 19.75 2.35 -3.12
C LEU A 13 19.38 1.03 -2.45
N GLU A 14 19.92 -0.11 -2.91
CA GLU A 14 19.73 -1.39 -2.21
C GLU A 14 20.46 -1.40 -0.87
N GLN A 15 21.71 -0.94 -0.80
CA GLN A 15 22.47 -0.87 0.46
C GLN A 15 21.79 -0.01 1.51
N TRP A 16 21.29 1.17 1.13
CA TRP A 16 20.57 2.06 2.04
C TRP A 16 19.22 1.48 2.43
N ASN A 17 18.49 0.88 1.50
CA ASN A 17 17.24 0.20 1.82
C ASN A 17 17.45 -0.94 2.84
N ASP A 18 18.51 -1.74 2.68
CA ASP A 18 18.83 -2.85 3.61
C ASP A 18 19.29 -2.35 4.98
N ALA A 19 19.84 -1.13 5.06
CA ALA A 19 20.18 -0.44 6.30
C ALA A 19 18.98 0.31 6.93
N ASP A 20 17.78 0.17 6.35
CA ASP A 20 16.58 0.92 6.70
C ASP A 20 16.81 2.46 6.61
N GLU A 21 17.64 2.93 5.68
CA GLU A 21 17.92 4.35 5.36
C GLU A 21 17.05 4.82 4.17
N PHE A 22 15.73 4.86 4.36
CA PHE A 22 14.76 5.17 3.31
C PHE A 22 14.77 6.64 2.90
N SER A 23 14.89 7.56 3.86
CA SER A 23 14.98 9.01 3.55
C SER A 23 16.16 9.32 2.63
N ARG A 24 17.28 8.62 2.84
CA ARG A 24 18.47 8.77 1.99
C ARG A 24 18.24 8.28 0.56
N CYS A 25 17.47 7.20 0.39
CA CYS A 25 17.05 6.74 -0.93
C CYS A 25 16.17 7.80 -1.63
N ILE A 26 15.23 8.39 -0.90
CA ILE A 26 14.34 9.45 -1.40
C ILE A 26 15.18 10.65 -1.86
N GLU A 27 16.03 11.20 -0.99
CA GLU A 27 16.88 12.35 -1.31
C GLU A 27 17.73 12.13 -2.56
N ALA A 28 18.34 10.94 -2.68
CA ALA A 28 19.19 10.60 -3.81
C ALA A 28 18.43 10.52 -5.14
N ILE A 29 17.21 9.97 -5.14
CA ILE A 29 16.40 9.85 -6.35
C ILE A 29 15.72 11.19 -6.67
N GLU A 30 15.27 11.95 -5.67
CA GLU A 30 14.60 13.23 -5.89
C GLU A 30 15.55 14.30 -6.42
N ALA A 31 16.85 14.21 -6.13
CA ALA A 31 17.89 15.04 -6.74
C ALA A 31 17.96 14.88 -8.27
N ILE A 32 17.44 13.78 -8.81
CA ILE A 32 17.31 13.56 -10.25
C ILE A 32 15.99 14.19 -10.72
N PRO A 33 15.99 15.01 -11.79
CA PRO A 33 14.76 15.57 -12.33
C PRO A 33 13.75 14.47 -12.69
N GLU A 34 12.48 14.68 -12.40
CA GLU A 34 11.42 13.66 -12.57
C GLU A 34 11.42 13.02 -13.96
N GLN A 35 11.60 13.84 -15.00
CA GLN A 35 11.63 13.39 -16.40
C GLN A 35 12.85 12.51 -16.75
N GLU A 36 13.87 12.47 -15.91
CA GLU A 36 15.06 11.62 -16.07
C GLU A 36 15.03 10.34 -15.22
N ARG A 37 14.10 10.21 -14.26
CA ARG A 37 14.05 9.04 -13.35
C ARG A 37 13.69 7.76 -14.10
N GLY A 38 12.72 7.86 -15.01
CA GLY A 38 12.17 6.72 -15.74
C GLY A 38 11.53 5.67 -14.81
N TYR A 39 11.08 4.56 -15.39
CA TYR A 39 10.36 3.50 -14.69
C TYR A 39 11.07 3.01 -13.43
N PHE A 40 12.32 2.56 -13.58
CA PHE A 40 13.05 1.87 -12.53
C PHE A 40 13.25 2.75 -11.28
N LEU A 41 13.71 4.00 -11.44
CA LEU A 41 13.92 4.88 -10.30
C LEU A 41 12.61 5.35 -9.68
N THR A 42 11.54 5.51 -10.47
CA THR A 42 10.20 5.82 -9.92
C THR A 42 9.68 4.70 -9.02
N VAL A 43 9.84 3.43 -9.41
CA VAL A 43 9.46 2.29 -8.57
C VAL A 43 10.33 2.23 -7.29
N LYS A 44 11.64 2.50 -7.39
CA LYS A 44 12.53 2.55 -6.22
C LYS A 44 12.20 3.71 -5.27
N LEU A 45 11.78 4.85 -5.81
CA LEU A 45 11.33 6.00 -5.04
C LEU A 45 10.02 5.67 -4.29
N SER A 46 9.06 5.06 -4.98
CA SER A 46 7.83 4.57 -4.34
C SER A 46 8.14 3.59 -3.21
N ARG A 47 9.07 2.64 -3.42
CA ARG A 47 9.52 1.74 -2.35
C ARG A 47 10.03 2.51 -1.14
N ALA A 48 10.89 3.49 -1.35
CA ALA A 48 11.49 4.23 -0.26
C ALA A 48 10.42 5.01 0.53
N TYR A 49 9.47 5.66 -0.15
CA TYR A 49 8.36 6.34 0.52
C TYR A 49 7.47 5.39 1.32
N SER A 50 7.04 4.29 0.71
CA SER A 50 6.18 3.31 1.39
C SER A 50 6.89 2.64 2.57
N ASN A 51 8.19 2.34 2.45
CA ASN A 51 8.96 1.82 3.56
C ASN A 51 9.13 2.86 4.68
N LEU A 52 9.41 4.13 4.35
CA LEU A 52 9.48 5.22 5.33
C LEU A 52 8.13 5.42 6.04
N ALA A 53 7.03 5.34 5.30
CA ALA A 53 5.68 5.47 5.84
C ALA A 53 5.35 4.40 6.89
N VAL A 54 5.76 3.15 6.63
CA VAL A 54 5.42 2.00 7.48
C VAL A 54 6.43 1.82 8.60
N LEU A 55 7.73 1.84 8.28
CA LEU A 55 8.79 1.44 9.21
C LEU A 55 9.49 2.64 9.86
N GLY A 56 9.55 3.78 9.18
CA GLY A 56 10.47 4.86 9.52
C GLY A 56 11.94 4.47 9.27
N ASP A 57 12.84 5.44 9.21
CA ASP A 57 14.27 5.15 9.13
C ASP A 57 14.73 4.35 10.37
N HIS A 58 15.60 3.37 10.15
CA HIS A 58 16.10 2.46 11.19
C HIS A 58 14.98 1.82 12.03
N ARG A 59 13.81 1.61 11.42
CA ARG A 59 12.60 1.04 12.04
C ARG A 59 12.07 1.87 13.23
N ALA A 60 12.21 3.19 13.16
CA ALA A 60 11.77 4.10 14.22
C ALA A 60 10.30 3.94 14.62
N HIS A 61 9.42 3.45 13.73
CA HIS A 61 8.00 3.24 14.03
C HIS A 61 7.74 1.97 14.87
N GLY A 62 8.65 1.00 14.89
CA GLY A 62 8.41 -0.29 15.56
C GLY A 62 7.32 -1.13 14.87
N THR A 63 6.74 -2.09 15.59
CA THR A 63 5.71 -3.00 15.05
C THR A 63 4.30 -2.40 15.05
N ASP A 64 4.03 -1.48 15.96
CA ASP A 64 2.70 -0.94 16.22
C ASP A 64 2.59 0.54 15.81
N GLY A 65 3.59 1.02 15.06
CA GLY A 65 3.64 2.40 14.59
C GLY A 65 2.55 2.69 13.57
N ALA A 66 1.93 3.85 13.71
CA ALA A 66 0.95 4.30 12.73
C ALA A 66 1.64 4.55 11.38
N VAL A 67 1.02 4.05 10.31
CA VAL A 67 1.49 4.31 8.94
C VAL A 67 1.30 5.80 8.62
N ASP A 68 2.34 6.44 8.09
CA ASP A 68 2.21 7.79 7.55
C ASP A 68 1.35 7.77 6.27
N GLY A 69 0.08 8.15 6.44
CA GLY A 69 -0.90 8.17 5.36
C GLY A 69 -0.53 9.09 4.19
N ALA A 70 0.24 10.16 4.41
CA ALA A 70 0.65 11.06 3.32
C ALA A 70 1.76 10.42 2.48
N LEU A 71 2.75 9.82 3.13
CA LEU A 71 3.85 9.14 2.44
C LEU A 71 3.37 7.91 1.68
N ILE A 72 2.47 7.11 2.25
CA ILE A 72 1.98 5.89 1.56
C ILE A 72 1.12 6.24 0.33
N ARG A 73 0.30 7.31 0.40
CA ARG A 73 -0.44 7.80 -0.78
C ARG A 73 0.50 8.30 -1.85
N HIS A 74 1.54 9.04 -1.48
CA HIS A 74 2.53 9.49 -2.44
C HIS A 74 3.28 8.32 -3.11
N ALA A 75 3.58 7.26 -2.37
CA ALA A 75 4.16 6.04 -2.94
C ALA A 75 3.24 5.39 -3.99
N ILE A 76 1.93 5.40 -3.77
CA ILE A 76 0.93 4.90 -4.73
C ILE A 76 0.88 5.81 -5.97
N ASP A 77 0.80 7.14 -5.79
CA ASP A 77 0.78 8.10 -6.91
C ASP A 77 1.98 7.89 -7.87
N LEU A 78 3.17 7.63 -7.29
CA LEU A 78 4.37 7.31 -8.06
C LEU A 78 4.24 6.01 -8.86
N LEU A 79 3.67 4.95 -8.29
CA LEU A 79 3.45 3.69 -9.00
C LEU A 79 2.41 3.84 -10.11
N GLU A 80 1.31 4.54 -9.83
CA GLU A 80 0.25 4.83 -10.79
C GLU A 80 0.78 5.62 -12.00
N SER A 81 1.70 6.57 -11.76
CA SER A 81 2.32 7.37 -12.84
C SER A 81 3.06 6.52 -13.88
N VAL A 82 3.50 5.32 -13.51
CA VAL A 82 4.23 4.38 -14.37
C VAL A 82 3.48 3.06 -14.60
N CYS A 83 2.17 3.04 -14.35
CA CYS A 83 1.32 1.86 -14.47
C CYS A 83 1.43 1.15 -15.83
N THR A 84 1.44 1.92 -16.93
CA THR A 84 1.55 1.36 -18.30
C THR A 84 2.85 0.59 -18.55
N GLN A 85 3.91 0.87 -17.78
CA GLN A 85 5.18 0.15 -17.86
C GLN A 85 5.24 -1.01 -16.86
N GLY A 86 4.52 -0.90 -15.74
CA GLY A 86 4.63 -1.82 -14.60
C GLY A 86 3.54 -2.87 -14.46
N GLU A 87 2.41 -2.76 -15.17
CA GLU A 87 1.28 -3.69 -15.00
C GLU A 87 1.68 -5.17 -15.18
N ASN A 88 2.63 -5.48 -16.07
CA ASN A 88 3.14 -6.84 -16.29
C ASN A 88 4.46 -7.15 -15.55
N ASP A 89 4.90 -6.27 -14.65
CA ASP A 89 6.09 -6.47 -13.82
C ASP A 89 5.68 -7.01 -12.43
N PRO A 90 6.13 -8.22 -12.04
CA PRO A 90 5.89 -8.77 -10.72
C PRO A 90 6.26 -7.81 -9.59
N TYR A 91 7.37 -7.08 -9.72
CA TYR A 91 7.87 -6.22 -8.65
C TYR A 91 7.00 -4.98 -8.45
N TRP A 92 6.49 -4.38 -9.53
CA TRP A 92 5.57 -3.25 -9.44
C TRP A 92 4.23 -3.67 -8.83
N ASN A 93 3.70 -4.83 -9.23
CA ASN A 93 2.48 -5.37 -8.62
C ASN A 93 2.68 -5.68 -7.12
N ALA A 94 3.85 -6.19 -6.73
CA ALA A 94 4.20 -6.35 -5.32
C ALA A 94 4.18 -5.01 -4.57
N ARG A 95 4.77 -3.95 -5.14
CA ARG A 95 4.77 -2.61 -4.51
C ARG A 95 3.37 -2.03 -4.41
N MET A 96 2.53 -2.19 -5.43
CA MET A 96 1.13 -1.77 -5.38
C MET A 96 0.35 -2.54 -4.32
N GLY A 97 0.45 -3.87 -4.30
CA GLY A 97 -0.24 -4.72 -3.34
C GLY A 97 0.04 -4.33 -1.90
N TYR A 98 1.33 -4.23 -1.51
CA TYR A 98 1.69 -3.81 -0.16
C TYR A 98 1.29 -2.37 0.15
N SER A 99 1.45 -1.44 -0.79
CA SER A 99 1.11 -0.04 -0.54
C SER A 99 -0.40 0.16 -0.36
N CYS A 100 -1.22 -0.50 -1.19
CA CYS A 100 -2.66 -0.47 -1.07
C CYS A 100 -3.15 -1.09 0.24
N LEU A 101 -2.53 -2.18 0.69
CA LEU A 101 -2.89 -2.83 1.96
C LEU A 101 -2.66 -1.88 3.15
N MET A 102 -1.63 -1.04 3.09
CA MET A 102 -1.30 -0.08 4.15
C MET A 102 -2.08 1.24 4.03
N ALA A 103 -2.55 1.59 2.82
CA ALA A 103 -3.21 2.86 2.55
C ALA A 103 -4.73 2.83 2.72
N TYR A 104 -5.35 1.68 2.45
CA TYR A 104 -6.80 1.55 2.37
C TYR A 104 -7.37 0.72 3.52
N PRO A 105 -8.60 1.03 3.97
CA PRO A 105 -9.25 0.28 5.05
C PRO A 105 -9.70 -1.13 4.65
N SER A 106 -9.75 -1.43 3.35
CA SER A 106 -10.10 -2.74 2.83
C SER A 106 -8.94 -3.34 2.05
N ALA A 107 -8.72 -4.64 2.21
CA ALA A 107 -7.70 -5.40 1.47
C ALA A 107 -8.07 -5.66 0.01
N ALA A 108 -9.27 -5.28 -0.46
CA ALA A 108 -9.76 -5.61 -1.81
C ALA A 108 -8.83 -5.13 -2.93
N THR A 109 -8.35 -3.89 -2.87
CA THR A 109 -7.43 -3.36 -3.89
C THR A 109 -6.07 -4.06 -3.84
N ALA A 110 -5.55 -4.31 -2.63
CA ALA A 110 -4.31 -5.04 -2.45
C ALA A 110 -4.40 -6.46 -3.02
N TYR A 111 -5.56 -7.12 -2.84
CA TYR A 111 -5.82 -8.47 -3.32
C TYR A 111 -5.74 -8.59 -4.85
N GLU A 112 -6.27 -7.62 -5.59
CA GLU A 112 -6.18 -7.63 -7.06
C GLU A 112 -4.73 -7.58 -7.55
N TYR A 113 -3.91 -6.69 -6.97
CA TYR A 113 -2.48 -6.63 -7.29
C TYR A 113 -1.71 -7.87 -6.81
N ALA A 114 -2.07 -8.42 -5.65
CA ALA A 114 -1.45 -9.64 -5.12
C ALA A 114 -1.72 -10.85 -6.02
N LYS A 115 -2.96 -11.01 -6.52
CA LYS A 115 -3.30 -12.04 -7.50
C LYS A 115 -2.53 -11.86 -8.80
N HIS A 116 -2.46 -10.63 -9.33
CA HIS A 116 -1.74 -10.39 -10.57
C HIS A 116 -0.23 -10.65 -10.43
N TRP A 117 0.35 -10.24 -9.30
CA TRP A 117 1.74 -10.61 -8.95
C TRP A 117 1.91 -12.13 -8.91
N LEU A 118 1.01 -12.86 -8.26
CA LEU A 118 1.07 -14.32 -8.18
C LEU A 118 0.93 -14.98 -9.56
N ASP A 119 0.08 -14.46 -10.44
CA ASP A 119 -0.07 -14.96 -11.82
C ASP A 119 1.23 -14.79 -12.62
N LEU A 120 1.92 -13.65 -12.44
CA LEU A 120 3.19 -13.37 -13.10
C LEU A 120 4.37 -14.14 -12.48
N ALA A 121 4.31 -14.47 -11.18
CA ALA A 121 5.34 -15.18 -10.44
C ALA A 121 4.76 -16.23 -9.46
N PRO A 122 4.27 -17.39 -9.96
CA PRO A 122 3.53 -18.37 -9.14
C PRO A 122 4.35 -18.99 -8.00
N GLU A 123 5.67 -19.08 -8.18
CA GLU A 123 6.61 -19.67 -7.21
C GLU A 123 7.12 -18.66 -6.19
N ASP A 124 6.71 -17.38 -6.26
CA ASP A 124 7.14 -16.37 -5.29
C ASP A 124 6.38 -16.57 -3.96
N PRO A 125 7.07 -16.95 -2.86
CA PRO A 125 6.42 -17.19 -1.59
C PRO A 125 5.77 -15.92 -1.00
N ASN A 126 6.28 -14.73 -1.35
CA ASN A 126 5.72 -13.47 -0.86
C ASN A 126 4.42 -13.12 -1.60
N ALA A 127 4.32 -13.42 -2.90
CA ALA A 127 3.07 -13.26 -3.65
C ALA A 127 1.99 -14.17 -3.07
N GLN A 128 2.32 -15.45 -2.86
CA GLN A 128 1.41 -16.42 -2.24
C GLN A 128 1.00 -15.99 -0.82
N LYS A 129 1.92 -15.42 -0.04
CA LYS A 129 1.61 -14.92 1.31
C LYS A 129 0.66 -13.74 1.24
N LEU A 130 0.93 -12.73 0.41
CA LEU A 130 0.09 -11.53 0.34
C LEU A 130 -1.34 -11.85 -0.11
N VAL A 131 -1.51 -12.80 -1.05
CA VAL A 131 -2.83 -13.31 -1.45
C VAL A 131 -3.57 -13.89 -0.24
N ARG A 132 -2.94 -14.79 0.52
CA ARG A 132 -3.56 -15.39 1.72
C ARG A 132 -3.88 -14.35 2.79
N ASP A 133 -2.96 -13.42 3.06
CA ASP A 133 -3.19 -12.36 4.04
C ASP A 133 -4.40 -11.51 3.64
N CYS A 134 -4.52 -11.15 2.35
CA CYS A 134 -5.68 -10.40 1.85
C CYS A 134 -6.98 -11.19 1.95
N GLU A 135 -6.96 -12.50 1.70
CA GLU A 135 -8.14 -13.37 1.87
C GLU A 135 -8.62 -13.39 3.32
N GLU A 136 -7.70 -13.52 4.28
CA GLU A 136 -8.00 -13.47 5.71
C GLU A 136 -8.62 -12.13 6.11
N TYR A 137 -8.00 -11.00 5.72
CA TYR A 137 -8.56 -9.67 6.00
C TYR A 137 -9.95 -9.48 5.37
N LEU A 138 -10.17 -9.93 4.14
CA LEU A 138 -11.48 -9.83 3.48
C LEU A 138 -12.55 -10.69 4.14
N GLU A 139 -12.18 -11.82 4.76
CA GLU A 139 -13.11 -12.62 5.56
C GLU A 139 -13.48 -11.92 6.88
N GLU A 140 -12.50 -11.31 7.56
CA GLU A 140 -12.73 -10.50 8.77
C GLU A 140 -13.61 -9.28 8.47
N GLU A 141 -13.33 -8.55 7.39
CA GLU A 141 -14.14 -7.41 6.93
C GLU A 141 -15.61 -7.80 6.74
N LYS A 142 -15.87 -8.94 6.09
CA LYS A 142 -17.24 -9.46 5.90
C LYS A 142 -17.91 -9.82 7.23
N ALA A 143 -17.17 -10.44 8.15
CA ALA A 143 -17.70 -10.80 9.47
C ALA A 143 -18.09 -9.55 10.27
N LEU A 144 -17.27 -8.50 10.23
CA LEU A 144 -17.54 -7.21 10.87
C LEU A 144 -18.75 -6.50 10.24
N GLU A 145 -18.89 -6.55 8.91
CA GLU A 145 -20.04 -5.97 8.21
C GLU A 145 -21.35 -6.67 8.63
N ILE A 146 -21.32 -7.99 8.83
CA ILE A 146 -22.47 -8.76 9.32
C ILE A 146 -22.81 -8.36 10.76
N ASP A 147 -21.84 -8.35 11.68
CA ASP A 147 -22.05 -7.95 13.08
C ASP A 147 -22.61 -6.52 13.17
N GLN A 148 -22.11 -5.60 12.35
CA GLN A 148 -22.63 -4.23 12.28
C GLN A 148 -24.10 -4.19 11.83
N LYS A 149 -24.46 -4.93 10.77
CA LYS A 149 -25.85 -5.00 10.29
C LYS A 149 -26.78 -5.58 11.35
N GLU A 150 -26.36 -6.63 12.06
CA GLU A 150 -27.15 -7.23 13.13
C GLU A 150 -27.37 -6.24 14.29
N ARG A 151 -26.33 -5.49 14.69
CA ARG A 151 -26.45 -4.44 15.70
C ARG A 151 -27.40 -3.33 15.26
N GLU A 152 -27.28 -2.86 14.02
CA GLU A 152 -28.17 -1.84 13.45
C GLU A 152 -29.63 -2.30 13.41
N GLU A 153 -29.88 -3.58 13.13
CA GLU A 153 -31.22 -4.17 13.20
C GLU A 153 -31.76 -4.22 14.62
N ILE A 154 -30.96 -4.62 15.61
CA ILE A 154 -31.36 -4.63 17.02
C ILE A 154 -31.75 -3.22 17.46
N ILE A 155 -30.89 -2.23 17.19
CA ILE A 155 -31.15 -0.82 17.52
C ILE A 155 -32.47 -0.36 16.88
N ARG A 156 -32.70 -0.68 15.59
CA ARG A 156 -33.94 -0.33 14.88
C ARG A 156 -35.19 -0.96 15.53
N ARG A 157 -35.07 -2.19 16.05
CA ARG A 157 -36.18 -2.89 16.74
C ARG A 157 -36.44 -2.33 18.14
N GLU A 158 -35.40 -1.96 18.88
CA GLU A 158 -35.48 -1.47 20.26
C GLU A 158 -35.79 0.02 20.36
N THR A 159 -35.43 0.79 19.34
CA THR A 159 -35.80 2.21 19.18
C THR A 159 -36.61 2.38 17.89
N PRO A 160 -37.87 1.91 17.85
CA PRO A 160 -38.74 2.22 16.73
C PRO A 160 -38.89 3.75 16.68
N ASP A 161 -38.67 4.34 15.51
CA ASP A 161 -38.82 5.78 15.24
C ASP A 161 -40.09 6.30 15.93
N ASP A 162 -39.92 7.01 17.05
CA ASP A 162 -41.01 7.62 17.81
C ASP A 162 -41.57 8.72 16.92
N GLY A 163 -42.57 8.33 16.13
CA GLY A 163 -43.15 9.13 15.09
C GLY A 163 -43.39 10.55 15.59
N LYS A 164 -42.86 11.52 14.83
CA LYS A 164 -43.27 12.92 14.87
C LYS A 164 -44.80 13.01 14.76
N ARG A 165 -45.50 12.88 15.88
CA ARG A 165 -46.85 13.39 16.10
C ARG A 165 -46.73 14.58 17.02
N VAL A 166 -46.17 15.66 16.46
CA VAL A 166 -46.49 17.00 16.96
C VAL A 166 -47.93 17.26 16.52
N ILE A 167 -48.90 16.85 17.34
CA ILE A 167 -50.28 17.31 17.22
C ILE A 167 -50.28 18.71 17.82
N CYS A 168 -50.10 19.73 16.99
CA CYS A 168 -50.45 21.10 17.37
C CYS A 168 -51.97 21.19 17.47
N LYS A 169 -52.48 21.56 18.65
CA LYS A 169 -53.81 22.14 18.85
C LYS A 169 -53.65 23.58 19.31
#